data_AF-A0A0L1IQ22-F1
#
_entry.id   AF-A0A0L1IQ22-F1
#
_cell.length_a   1.000
_cell.length_b   1.000
_cell.length_c   1.000
_cell.angle_alpha   90.00
_cell.angle_beta   90.00
_cell.angle_gamma   90.00
#
_symmetry.space_group_name_H-M   'P 1'
#
loop_
_entity.id
_entity.type
_entity.pdbx_description
1 polymer ?
#
loop_
_entity_poly.entity_id
_entity_poly.type
_entity_poly.pdbx_seq_one_letter_code
_entity_poly.pdbx_strand_id
1 'polypeptide(L)'
;MEIRQCCPQVFEHLEVFVDGGIRRGTDIFKAICLGAKAVGMGRQFLYSLTYGQEGVERLIEIMKDELETTMKLLGITDLSQTHPGLLNTLDVDHLIPKRLGESYSGPVVKARL
;
A
#
# COMPACT_ATOMS: atom_id res chain seq x y z
N MET A 1 -7.50 -4.19 -0.96
CA MET A 1 -7.84 -5.62 -1.14
C MET A 1 -9.04 -5.83 -2.03
N GLU A 2 -10.10 -5.01 -1.93
CA GLU A 2 -11.28 -5.07 -2.80
C GLU A 2 -10.95 -5.11 -4.29
N ILE A 3 -10.06 -4.24 -4.79
CA ILE A 3 -9.61 -4.25 -6.20
C ILE A 3 -9.06 -5.63 -6.60
N ARG A 4 -8.27 -6.27 -5.73
CA ARG A 4 -7.68 -7.58 -6.02
C ARG A 4 -8.72 -8.70 -6.07
N GLN A 5 -9.74 -8.62 -5.21
CA GLN A 5 -10.81 -9.62 -5.16
C GLN A 5 -11.82 -9.44 -6.29
N CYS A 6 -12.18 -8.21 -6.61
CA CYS A 6 -13.29 -7.87 -7.50
C CYS A 6 -12.84 -7.54 -8.94
N CYS A 7 -11.63 -7.00 -9.10
CA CYS A 7 -11.09 -6.54 -10.38
C CYS A 7 -9.58 -6.85 -10.51
N PRO A 8 -9.15 -8.12 -10.39
CA PRO A 8 -7.73 -8.47 -10.44
C PRO A 8 -7.02 -8.01 -11.74
N GLN A 9 -7.74 -7.97 -12.86
CA GLN A 9 -7.24 -7.50 -14.16
C GLN A 9 -6.71 -6.05 -14.16
N VAL A 10 -7.09 -5.23 -13.17
CA VAL A 10 -6.58 -3.85 -13.03
C VAL A 10 -5.06 -3.84 -12.89
N PHE A 11 -4.49 -4.80 -12.16
CA PHE A 11 -3.05 -4.85 -11.92
C PHE A 11 -2.23 -5.23 -13.16
N GLU A 12 -2.87 -5.73 -14.23
CA GLU A 12 -2.21 -6.05 -15.51
C GLU A 12 -2.18 -4.84 -16.46
N HIS A 13 -3.13 -3.93 -16.33
CA HIS A 13 -3.32 -2.81 -17.24
C HIS A 13 -2.95 -1.45 -16.66
N LEU A 14 -2.91 -1.33 -15.34
CA LEU A 14 -2.74 -0.06 -14.64
C LEU A 14 -1.78 -0.21 -13.46
N GLU A 15 -1.00 0.84 -13.23
CA GLU A 15 -0.21 0.96 -12.00
C GLU A 15 -1.10 1.50 -10.87
N VAL A 16 -1.20 0.74 -9.79
CA VAL A 16 -2.01 1.10 -8.63
C VAL A 16 -1.12 1.74 -7.57
N PHE A 17 -1.39 3.00 -7.26
CA PHE A 17 -0.74 3.73 -6.17
C PHE A 17 -1.65 3.78 -4.94
N VAL A 18 -1.08 3.73 -3.74
CA VAL A 18 -1.82 3.77 -2.48
C VAL A 18 -1.25 4.85 -1.57
N ASP A 19 -2.10 5.67 -0.95
CA ASP A 19 -1.75 6.59 0.14
C ASP A 19 -2.91 6.56 1.16
N GLY A 20 -2.68 7.14 2.32
CA GLY A 20 -3.66 7.26 3.39
C GLY A 20 -3.20 6.55 4.65
N GLY A 21 -2.60 7.30 5.57
CA GLY A 21 -2.31 6.79 6.92
C GLY A 21 -1.09 5.87 7.03
N ILE A 22 -0.23 5.82 6.02
CA ILE A 22 1.06 5.12 6.07
C ILE A 22 1.93 5.76 7.14
N ARG A 23 2.42 4.97 8.11
CA ARG A 23 3.25 5.47 9.22
C ARG A 23 4.51 4.65 9.48
N ARG A 24 4.56 3.41 8.99
CA ARG A 24 5.67 2.48 9.17
C ARG A 24 6.12 1.85 7.86
N GLY A 25 7.36 1.37 7.82
CA GLY A 25 7.87 0.55 6.71
C GLY A 25 7.04 -0.72 6.48
N THR A 26 6.46 -1.31 7.53
CA THR A 26 5.54 -2.44 7.41
C THR A 26 4.23 -2.09 6.69
N ASP A 27 3.77 -0.83 6.76
CA ASP A 27 2.56 -0.41 6.06
C ASP A 27 2.82 -0.32 4.55
N ILE A 28 3.99 0.23 4.18
CA ILE A 28 4.48 0.21 2.80
C ILE A 28 4.56 -1.24 2.31
N PHE A 29 5.19 -2.10 3.10
CA PHE A 29 5.37 -3.52 2.77
C PHE A 29 4.04 -4.24 2.50
N LYS A 30 3.05 -4.05 3.38
CA LYS A 30 1.70 -4.62 3.22
C LYS A 30 1.03 -4.12 1.93
N ALA A 31 1.10 -2.82 1.64
CA ALA A 31 0.51 -2.26 0.43
C ALA A 31 1.13 -2.86 -0.84
N ILE A 32 2.46 -3.02 -0.88
CA ILE A 32 3.16 -3.64 -2.00
C ILE A 32 2.75 -5.11 -2.16
N CYS A 33 2.72 -5.90 -1.08
CA CYS A 33 2.24 -7.28 -1.13
C CYS A 33 0.83 -7.42 -1.70
N LEU A 34 -0.03 -6.42 -1.47
CA LEU A 34 -1.39 -6.38 -1.99
C LEU A 34 -1.49 -5.95 -3.46
N GLY A 35 -0.38 -5.53 -4.08
CA GLY A 35 -0.28 -5.19 -5.50
C GLY A 35 -0.04 -3.70 -5.79
N ALA A 36 0.22 -2.87 -4.77
CA ALA A 36 0.54 -1.46 -5.01
C ALA A 36 1.93 -1.34 -5.68
N LYS A 37 2.02 -0.49 -6.70
CA LYS A 37 3.27 -0.15 -7.40
C LYS A 37 4.16 0.77 -6.57
N ALA A 38 3.56 1.76 -5.93
CA ALA A 38 4.22 2.62 -4.97
C ALA A 38 3.23 3.16 -3.93
N VAL A 39 3.79 3.66 -2.84
CA VAL A 39 3.05 4.13 -1.68
C VAL A 39 3.35 5.60 -1.44
N GLY A 40 2.31 6.43 -1.48
CA GLY A 40 2.38 7.84 -1.17
C GLY A 40 2.42 8.10 0.33
N MET A 41 3.02 9.22 0.70
CA MET A 41 3.03 9.72 2.08
C MET A 41 2.80 11.23 2.04
N GLY A 42 1.77 11.72 2.73
CA GLY A 42 1.52 13.16 2.84
C GLY A 42 2.05 13.76 4.15
N ARG A 43 1.28 13.60 5.23
CA ARG A 43 1.49 14.29 6.51
C ARG A 43 2.88 14.08 7.15
N GLN A 44 3.54 12.93 6.94
CA GLN A 44 4.88 12.73 7.50
C GLN A 44 5.90 13.70 6.91
N PHE A 45 5.88 13.87 5.58
CA PHE A 45 6.75 14.84 4.92
C PHE A 45 6.42 16.27 5.36
N LEU A 46 5.13 16.59 5.54
CA LEU A 46 4.73 17.89 6.09
C LEU A 46 5.29 18.14 7.49
N TYR A 47 5.26 17.14 8.37
CA TYR A 47 5.79 17.28 9.73
C TYR A 47 7.32 17.27 9.77
N SER A 48 7.97 16.45 8.96
CA SER A 48 9.43 16.40 8.90
C SER A 48 10.03 17.70 8.35
N LEU A 49 9.32 18.38 7.45
CA LEU A 49 9.71 19.70 6.93
C LEU A 49 9.84 20.77 8.04
N THR A 50 9.24 20.60 9.21
CA THR A 50 9.45 21.51 10.35
C THR A 50 10.90 21.50 10.85
N TYR A 51 11.65 20.44 10.54
CA TYR A 51 13.09 20.31 10.76
C TYR A 51 13.91 20.62 9.51
N GLY A 52 13.32 21.24 8.49
CA GLY A 52 13.96 21.55 7.21
C GLY A 52 14.22 20.33 6.34
N GLN A 53 15.18 20.47 5.40
CA GLN A 53 15.57 19.40 4.47
C GLN A 53 16.11 18.16 5.21
N GLU A 54 16.95 18.36 6.23
CA GLU A 54 17.53 17.26 7.02
C GLU A 54 16.44 16.41 7.68
N GLY A 55 15.33 17.02 8.11
CA GLY A 55 14.18 16.29 8.64
C GLY A 55 13.53 15.37 7.62
N VAL A 56 13.38 15.85 6.39
CA VAL A 56 12.83 15.07 5.27
C VAL A 56 13.76 13.92 4.89
N GLU A 57 15.05 14.17 4.78
CA GLU A 57 16.06 13.14 4.51
C GLU A 57 16.04 12.08 5.61
N ARG A 58 16.00 12.50 6.88
CA ARG A 58 15.92 11.60 8.02
C ARG A 58 14.65 10.76 8.02
N LEU A 59 13.51 11.32 7.63
CA LEU A 59 12.26 10.56 7.46
C LEU A 59 12.43 9.49 6.38
N ILE A 60 13.03 9.82 5.23
CA ILE A 60 13.25 8.88 4.13
C ILE A 60 14.15 7.72 4.60
N GLU A 61 15.23 8.03 5.31
CA GLU A 61 16.12 7.03 5.91
C GLU A 61 15.38 6.10 6.86
N ILE A 62 14.60 6.65 7.81
CA ILE A 62 13.83 5.85 8.77
C ILE A 62 12.88 4.89 8.04
N MET A 63 12.14 5.38 7.03
CA MET A 63 11.19 4.54 6.29
C MET A 63 11.91 3.46 5.49
N LYS A 64 13.07 3.78 4.90
CA LYS A 64 13.92 2.82 4.20
C LYS A 64 14.43 1.73 5.15
N ASP A 65 14.98 2.13 6.30
CA ASP A 65 15.51 1.21 7.31
C ASP A 65 14.42 0.28 7.86
N GLU A 66 13.22 0.81 8.14
CA GLU A 66 12.08 -0.01 8.59
C GLU A 66 11.63 -1.00 7.50
N LEU A 67 11.59 -0.58 6.23
CA LEU A 67 11.23 -1.46 5.12
C LEU A 67 12.28 -2.56 4.91
N GLU A 68 13.57 -2.22 4.88
CA GLU A 68 14.66 -3.19 4.76
C GLU A 68 14.68 -4.18 5.93
N THR A 69 14.44 -3.70 7.15
CA THR A 69 14.34 -4.56 8.33
C THR A 69 13.18 -5.54 8.19
N THR A 70 12.02 -5.05 7.72
CA THR A 70 10.84 -5.91 7.46
C THR A 70 11.15 -6.98 6.42
N MET A 71 11.81 -6.61 5.32
CA MET A 71 12.22 -7.54 4.26
C MET A 71 13.16 -8.62 4.80
N LYS A 72 14.17 -8.23 5.58
CA LYS A 72 15.13 -9.17 6.21
C LYS A 72 14.42 -10.14 7.16
N LEU A 73 13.48 -9.67 7.97
CA LEU A 73 12.73 -10.50 8.92
C LEU A 73 11.77 -11.48 8.22
N LEU A 74 11.27 -11.13 7.03
CA LEU A 74 10.43 -12.00 6.21
C LEU A 74 11.22 -12.89 5.25
N GLY A 75 12.55 -12.80 5.25
CA GLY A 75 13.42 -13.62 4.42
C GLY A 75 13.38 -13.30 2.93
N ILE A 76 13.01 -12.06 2.56
CA ILE A 76 12.99 -11.60 1.18
C ILE A 76 14.11 -10.61 0.91
N THR A 77 14.65 -10.65 -0.30
CA THR A 77 15.79 -9.82 -0.70
C THR A 77 15.45 -8.80 -1.78
N ASP A 78 14.29 -8.94 -2.41
CA ASP A 78 13.83 -8.07 -3.48
C ASP A 78 12.31 -7.87 -3.40
N LEU A 79 11.82 -6.68 -3.74
CA LEU A 79 10.40 -6.35 -3.69
C LEU A 79 9.56 -7.17 -4.70
N SER A 80 10.16 -7.70 -5.77
CA SER A 80 9.48 -8.62 -6.70
C SER A 80 9.06 -9.94 -6.06
N GLN A 81 9.65 -10.31 -4.91
CA GLN A 81 9.29 -11.51 -4.16
C GLN A 81 8.04 -11.29 -3.28
N THR A 82 7.51 -10.07 -3.23
CA THR A 82 6.32 -9.77 -2.42
C THR A 82 5.06 -10.35 -3.06
N HIS A 83 4.22 -10.96 -2.22
CA HIS A 83 2.92 -11.50 -2.62
C HIS A 83 1.99 -11.54 -1.41
N PRO A 84 0.66 -11.63 -1.59
CA PRO A 84 -0.30 -11.64 -0.47
C PRO A 84 -0.11 -12.75 0.53
N GLY A 85 0.47 -13.87 0.10
CA GLY A 85 0.75 -15.01 0.98
C GLY A 85 1.70 -14.67 2.14
N LEU A 86 2.37 -13.52 2.10
CA LEU A 86 3.17 -12.98 3.21
C LEU A 86 2.31 -12.24 4.26
N LEU A 87 1.01 -12.11 4.03
CA LEU A 87 0.08 -11.39 4.89
C LEU A 87 -1.00 -12.33 5.43
N ASN A 88 -1.33 -12.16 6.71
CA ASN A 88 -2.57 -12.71 7.28
C ASN A 88 -3.66 -11.64 7.19
N THR A 89 -4.73 -11.91 6.46
CA THR A 89 -5.83 -10.97 6.23
C THR A 89 -7.15 -11.39 6.87
N LEU A 90 -7.20 -12.54 7.54
CA LEU A 90 -8.43 -13.14 8.07
C LEU A 90 -9.25 -12.16 8.93
N ASP A 91 -8.56 -11.35 9.74
CA ASP A 91 -9.19 -10.38 10.64
C ASP A 91 -9.92 -9.25 9.91
N VAL A 92 -9.59 -8.97 8.65
CA VAL A 92 -10.17 -7.87 7.87
C VAL A 92 -10.93 -8.32 6.63
N ASP A 93 -10.89 -9.60 6.29
CA ASP A 93 -11.56 -10.14 5.09
C ASP A 93 -13.07 -9.88 5.10
N HIS A 94 -13.70 -9.86 6.28
CA HIS A 94 -15.12 -9.57 6.44
C HIS A 94 -15.49 -8.12 6.12
N LEU A 95 -14.52 -7.20 6.08
CA LEU A 95 -14.71 -5.81 5.67
C LEU A 95 -14.69 -5.67 4.14
N ILE A 96 -14.31 -6.72 3.42
CA ILE A 96 -14.17 -6.69 1.97
C ILE A 96 -15.45 -7.22 1.31
N PRO A 97 -16.11 -6.40 0.47
CA PRO A 97 -17.25 -6.78 -0.33
C PRO A 97 -16.90 -7.92 -1.29
N LYS A 98 -17.78 -8.90 -1.42
CA LYS A 98 -17.51 -10.06 -2.29
C LYS A 98 -17.88 -9.79 -3.75
N ARG A 99 -18.69 -8.76 -4.02
CA ARG A 99 -19.13 -8.36 -5.36
C ARG A 99 -19.16 -6.83 -5.50
N LEU A 100 -18.84 -6.33 -6.70
CA LEU A 100 -19.07 -4.92 -7.04
C LEU A 100 -20.55 -4.57 -6.85
N GLY A 101 -20.83 -3.58 -6.00
CA GLY A 101 -22.18 -3.10 -5.69
C GLY A 101 -22.68 -3.47 -4.30
N GLU A 102 -22.02 -4.37 -3.57
CA GLU A 102 -22.34 -4.64 -2.15
C GLU A 102 -21.77 -3.55 -1.20
N SER A 103 -20.68 -2.89 -1.61
CA SER A 103 -19.95 -1.86 -0.83
C SER A 103 -20.42 -0.44 -1.04
N TYR A 104 -20.88 -0.13 -2.25
CA TYR A 104 -21.13 1.22 -2.71
C TYR A 104 -22.51 1.28 -3.37
N SER A 105 -23.53 1.69 -2.61
CA SER A 105 -24.85 2.09 -3.14
C SER A 105 -24.81 3.46 -3.82
N GLY A 106 -23.69 3.80 -4.46
CA GLY A 106 -23.46 5.06 -5.17
C GLY A 106 -23.37 4.83 -6.67
N PRO A 107 -23.66 5.86 -7.50
CA PRO A 107 -23.65 5.72 -8.94
C PRO A 107 -22.25 5.30 -9.45
N VAL A 108 -22.21 4.20 -10.22
CA VAL A 108 -20.99 3.75 -10.91
C VAL A 108 -20.65 4.77 -12.00
N VAL A 109 -19.62 5.58 -11.77
CA VAL A 109 -19.10 6.50 -12.78
C VAL A 109 -18.35 5.68 -13.83
N LYS A 110 -18.95 5.50 -15.01
CA LYS A 110 -18.23 4.94 -16.16
C LYS A 110 -17.16 5.95 -16.58
N ALA A 111 -15.89 5.63 -16.30
CA ALA A 111 -14.78 6.31 -16.95
C ALA A 111 -14.90 6.07 -18.46
N ARG A 112 -15.18 7.13 -19.23
CA ARG A 112 -15.01 7.11 -20.68
C ARG A 112 -13.51 7.26 -20.94
N LEU A 113 -12.93 6.24 -21.55
CA LEU A 113 -11.67 6.36 -22.29
C LEU A 113 -11.96 7.06 -23.64
#